data_AF-A0AB35JLZ2-F1
#
_entry.id   AF-A0AB35JLZ2-F1
#
_cell.length_a   1.000
_cell.length_b   1.000
_cell.length_c   1.000
_cell.angle_alpha   90.00
_cell.angle_beta   90.00
_cell.angle_gamma   90.00
#
_symmetry.space_group_name_H-M   'P 1'
#
loop_
_entity.id
_entity.type
_entity.pdbx_description
1 polymer ?
#
loop_
_entity_poly.entity_id
_entity_poly.type
_entity_poly.pdbx_seq_one_letter_code
_entity_poly.pdbx_strand_id
1 'polypeptide(L)'
;MTVKKNVVNSTVAAIDNERARALLALMSTTVELTRESAPEIVVPEMPESYLEVQRGIERMTAQFIDPARAEGRRTNADDVEQELLQVFTNAQDAGFNFSELAKVLAYRKERDRARSMQDAYVGHSTKKAERLVAQVREWLQDLLDVLAIRDVVGVGVVKDAAEASNKTLAAVALDLMIRETINAAAASELNTVAAGRGLMTLAQAGIAPADLQHQDLEQVAALAGFAIYPEGLKSFGQRHAPLSIRVGNSVVQVDTQAAVLYGEATTPQQGTTLLPCKALVAASEVALLAAQAVIDGELAGTPHRFHNAVNDGSSSLDTARRSTI
;
A
#
# COMPACT_ATOMS: atom_id res chain seq x y z
N MET A 1 6.09 15.57 -23.54
CA MET A 1 6.54 14.17 -23.54
C MET A 1 7.32 13.93 -22.26
N THR A 2 6.63 13.52 -21.20
CA THR A 2 7.26 13.14 -19.92
C THR A 2 7.85 11.76 -20.11
N VAL A 3 9.19 11.67 -20.10
CA VAL A 3 9.91 10.39 -20.10
C VAL A 3 9.47 9.64 -18.85
N LYS A 4 8.69 8.57 -19.01
CA LYS A 4 8.41 7.62 -17.93
C LYS A 4 9.76 7.03 -17.51
N LYS A 5 10.34 7.51 -16.40
CA LYS A 5 11.49 6.86 -15.78
C LYS A 5 11.04 5.47 -15.37
N ASN A 6 11.54 4.43 -16.04
CA ASN A 6 11.43 3.07 -15.52
C ASN A 6 12.13 3.05 -14.15
N VAL A 7 11.36 2.78 -13.09
CA VAL A 7 11.74 2.92 -11.68
C VAL A 7 12.70 1.82 -11.21
N VAL A 8 13.15 0.93 -12.11
CA VAL A 8 14.12 -0.14 -11.80
C VAL A 8 15.46 0.41 -11.27
N ASN A 9 15.73 1.72 -11.40
CA ASN A 9 16.99 2.36 -10.99
C ASN A 9 16.92 3.25 -9.73
N SER A 10 15.82 3.28 -8.97
CA SER A 10 15.90 3.90 -7.63
C SER A 10 16.76 3.02 -6.72
N THR A 11 17.66 3.62 -5.94
CA THR A 11 18.50 2.92 -4.95
C THR A 11 17.64 2.38 -3.80
N VAL A 12 16.99 1.26 -4.05
CA VAL A 12 16.18 0.55 -3.07
C VAL A 12 17.07 -0.50 -2.41
N ALA A 13 17.13 -0.51 -1.08
CA ALA A 13 17.81 -1.57 -0.34
C ALA A 13 16.88 -2.78 -0.29
N ALA A 14 17.33 -3.91 -0.83
CA ALA A 14 16.56 -5.15 -0.87
C ALA A 14 17.46 -6.31 -0.46
N ILE A 15 16.85 -7.35 0.11
CA ILE A 15 17.53 -8.62 0.32
C ILE A 15 17.93 -9.17 -1.04
N ASP A 16 19.18 -9.60 -1.17
CA ASP A 16 19.74 -10.06 -2.45
C ASP A 16 19.08 -11.37 -2.89
N ASN A 17 18.22 -11.28 -3.91
CA ASN A 17 17.55 -12.41 -4.51
C ASN A 17 17.52 -12.23 -6.04
N GLU A 18 18.43 -12.94 -6.72
CA GLU A 18 18.59 -12.86 -8.18
C GLU A 18 17.35 -13.34 -8.94
N ARG A 19 16.66 -14.37 -8.45
CA ARG A 19 15.43 -14.89 -9.07
C ARG A 19 14.31 -13.87 -9.01
N ALA A 20 14.14 -13.23 -7.86
CA ALA A 20 13.15 -12.16 -7.71
C ALA A 20 13.43 -10.98 -8.66
N ARG A 21 14.70 -10.62 -8.87
CA ARG A 21 15.08 -9.60 -9.86
C ARG A 21 14.76 -10.03 -11.29
N ALA A 22 15.06 -11.27 -11.66
CA ALA A 22 14.75 -11.80 -12.99
C ALA A 22 13.23 -11.81 -13.26
N LEU A 23 12.44 -12.26 -12.28
CA LEU A 23 10.98 -12.25 -12.34
C LEU A 23 10.41 -10.82 -12.42
N LEU A 24 10.95 -9.88 -11.63
CA LEU A 24 10.54 -8.47 -11.69
C LEU A 24 10.84 -7.85 -13.07
N ALA A 25 12.01 -8.15 -13.64
CA ALA A 25 12.38 -7.68 -14.97
C ALA A 25 11.38 -8.18 -16.02
N LEU A 26 10.99 -9.46 -15.96
CA LEU A 26 9.98 -10.02 -16.86
C LEU A 26 8.60 -9.39 -16.63
N MET A 27 8.16 -9.25 -15.37
CA MET A 27 6.90 -8.60 -15.00
C MET A 27 6.82 -7.18 -15.57
N SER A 28 7.93 -6.42 -15.54
CA SER A 28 7.97 -5.04 -16.07
C SER A 28 7.70 -4.94 -17.58
N THR A 29 7.80 -6.05 -18.32
CA THR A 29 7.46 -6.09 -19.75
C THR A 29 5.96 -6.20 -20.00
N THR A 30 5.19 -6.67 -19.01
CA THR A 30 3.75 -6.94 -19.13
C THR A 30 2.89 -6.08 -18.21
N VAL A 31 3.43 -5.62 -17.08
CA VAL A 31 2.75 -4.81 -16.06
C VAL A 31 3.42 -3.45 -15.95
N GLU A 32 2.63 -2.37 -15.89
CA GLU A 32 3.16 -1.02 -15.72
C GLU A 32 3.64 -0.80 -14.28
N LEU A 33 4.96 -0.85 -14.06
CA LEU A 33 5.60 -0.60 -12.76
C LEU A 33 6.09 0.84 -12.66
N THR A 34 5.16 1.78 -12.62
CA THR A 34 5.48 3.22 -12.55
C THR A 34 4.94 3.87 -11.30
N ARG A 35 5.83 4.57 -10.59
CA ARG A 35 5.49 5.42 -9.46
C ARG A 35 4.83 6.72 -9.92
N GLU A 36 3.70 7.06 -9.32
CA GLU A 36 3.06 8.36 -9.55
C GLU A 36 3.83 9.46 -8.82
N SER A 37 4.35 10.44 -9.56
CA SER A 37 5.08 11.58 -8.98
C SER A 37 4.14 12.51 -8.22
N ALA A 38 4.61 13.02 -7.09
CA ALA A 38 3.84 13.96 -6.29
C ALA A 38 3.81 15.33 -6.99
N PRO A 39 2.64 15.99 -7.13
CA PRO A 39 2.59 17.35 -7.62
C PRO A 39 3.26 18.29 -6.62
N GLU A 40 3.88 19.35 -7.14
CA GLU A 40 4.34 20.45 -6.29
C GLU A 40 3.12 21.25 -5.82
N ILE A 41 2.83 21.16 -4.52
CA ILE A 41 1.73 21.88 -3.88
C ILE A 41 2.34 22.90 -2.93
N VAL A 42 2.28 24.17 -3.31
CA VAL A 42 2.73 25.26 -2.44
C VAL A 42 1.67 25.50 -1.38
N VAL A 43 2.06 25.34 -0.12
CA VAL A 43 1.23 25.71 1.02
C VAL A 43 1.37 27.21 1.22
N PRO A 44 0.27 27.98 1.20
CA PRO A 44 0.37 29.41 1.47
C PRO A 44 0.81 29.65 2.91
N GLU A 45 1.63 30.67 3.13
CA GLU A 45 2.04 31.07 4.47
C GLU A 45 0.85 31.66 5.22
N MET A 46 0.68 31.25 6.48
CA MET A 46 -0.40 31.74 7.32
C MET A 46 -0.13 33.21 7.71
N PRO A 47 -1.03 34.16 7.38
CA PRO A 47 -0.88 35.54 7.82
C PRO A 47 -0.87 35.62 9.36
N GLU A 48 -0.04 36.49 9.93
CA GLU A 48 0.02 36.70 11.39
C GLU A 48 -1.35 37.08 11.98
N SER A 49 -2.13 37.85 11.24
CA SER A 49 -3.49 38.31 11.56
C SER A 49 -4.56 37.21 11.47
N TYR A 50 -4.23 36.01 10.95
CA TYR A 50 -5.21 34.96 10.63
C TYR A 50 -6.09 34.56 11.81
N LEU A 51 -5.49 34.27 12.97
CA LEU A 51 -6.24 33.77 14.14
C LEU A 51 -7.18 34.83 14.72
N GLU A 52 -6.73 36.09 14.75
CA GLU A 52 -7.50 37.21 15.25
C GLU A 52 -8.71 37.50 14.35
N VAL A 53 -8.46 37.64 13.04
CA VAL A 53 -9.50 37.87 12.04
C VAL A 53 -10.46 36.68 11.97
N GLN A 54 -9.97 35.44 12.07
CA GLN A 54 -10.84 34.26 12.13
C GLN A 54 -11.79 34.32 13.33
N ARG A 55 -11.29 34.60 14.54
CA ARG A 55 -12.13 34.72 15.74
C ARG A 55 -13.16 35.84 15.61
N GLY A 56 -12.77 36.96 15.01
CA GLY A 56 -13.70 38.05 14.73
C GLY A 56 -14.80 37.67 13.75
N ILE A 57 -14.46 36.95 12.66
CA ILE A 57 -15.45 36.37 11.75
C ILE A 57 -16.38 35.41 12.49
N GLU A 58 -15.85 34.50 13.31
CA GLU A 58 -16.67 33.55 14.10
C GLU A 58 -17.64 34.27 15.04
N ARG A 59 -17.19 35.32 15.74
CA ARG A 59 -18.06 36.15 16.60
C ARG A 59 -19.16 36.86 15.82
N MET A 60 -18.85 37.42 14.65
CA MET A 60 -19.86 38.02 13.77
C MET A 60 -20.84 36.96 13.27
N THR A 61 -20.35 35.78 12.88
CA THR A 61 -21.20 34.69 12.36
C THR A 61 -22.14 34.14 13.44
N ALA A 62 -21.68 34.03 14.69
CA ALA A 62 -22.49 33.57 15.81
C ALA A 62 -23.72 34.45 16.06
N GLN A 63 -23.65 35.76 15.79
CA GLN A 63 -24.80 36.68 15.91
C GLN A 63 -25.89 36.42 14.86
N PHE A 64 -25.56 35.72 13.77
CA PHE A 64 -26.51 35.33 12.71
C PHE A 64 -27.07 33.91 12.87
N ILE A 65 -26.38 33.02 13.59
CA ILE A 65 -26.76 31.60 13.76
C ILE A 65 -27.65 31.36 14.99
N ASP A 66 -27.82 32.36 15.87
CA ASP A 66 -28.63 32.24 17.10
C ASP A 66 -30.09 31.83 16.80
N PRO A 67 -30.53 30.63 17.21
CA PRO A 67 -31.87 30.11 16.91
C PRO A 67 -33.00 30.94 17.53
N ALA A 68 -32.73 31.75 18.56
CA ALA A 68 -33.72 32.69 19.11
C ALA A 68 -34.06 33.86 18.15
N ARG A 69 -33.22 34.12 17.14
CA ARG A 69 -33.45 35.14 16.10
C ARG A 69 -34.17 34.60 14.86
N ALA A 70 -34.23 33.28 14.67
CA ALA A 70 -34.83 32.66 13.49
C ALA A 70 -36.38 32.76 13.45
N GLU A 71 -37.03 32.98 14.60
CA GLU A 71 -38.50 33.10 14.70
C GLU A 71 -39.03 34.50 14.32
N GLY A 72 -38.17 35.53 14.32
CA GLY A 72 -38.51 36.85 13.79
C GLY A 72 -38.38 36.86 12.27
N ARG A 73 -39.48 36.75 11.53
CA ARG A 73 -39.48 36.86 10.06
C ARG A 73 -38.92 38.22 9.65
N ARG A 74 -37.66 38.26 9.21
CA ARG A 74 -37.07 39.36 8.45
C ARG A 74 -37.90 39.56 7.19
N THR A 75 -38.60 40.69 7.08
CA THR A 75 -39.64 40.90 6.06
C THR A 75 -39.19 41.75 4.87
N ASN A 76 -38.11 42.55 4.99
CA ASN A 76 -37.63 43.43 3.92
C ASN A 76 -36.09 43.41 3.79
N ALA A 77 -35.57 43.76 2.61
CA ALA A 77 -34.13 43.86 2.33
C ALA A 77 -33.43 44.94 3.17
N ASP A 78 -34.11 46.06 3.43
CA ASP A 78 -33.58 47.16 4.24
C ASP A 78 -33.30 46.74 5.70
N ASP A 79 -34.14 45.87 6.27
CA ASP A 79 -33.96 45.34 7.64
C ASP A 79 -32.71 44.45 7.72
N VAL A 80 -32.46 43.67 6.66
CA VAL A 80 -31.27 42.82 6.54
C VAL A 80 -30.01 43.67 6.41
N GLU A 81 -30.08 44.75 5.63
CA GLU A 81 -28.97 45.70 5.47
C GLU A 81 -28.63 46.42 6.78
N GLN A 82 -29.63 46.93 7.51
CA GLN A 82 -29.42 47.56 8.81
C GLN A 82 -28.81 46.60 9.84
N GLU A 83 -29.26 45.35 9.87
CA GLU A 83 -28.69 44.34 10.76
C GLU A 83 -27.23 44.02 10.39
N LEU A 84 -26.93 43.89 9.10
CA LEU A 84 -25.57 43.65 8.61
C LEU A 84 -24.63 44.82 9.00
N LEU A 85 -25.09 46.06 8.83
CA LEU A 85 -24.37 47.27 9.23
C LEU A 85 -24.12 47.31 10.74
N GLN A 86 -25.11 46.93 11.56
CA GLN A 86 -24.95 46.86 13.00
C GLN A 86 -23.89 45.82 13.41
N VAL A 87 -23.85 44.66 12.76
CA VAL A 87 -22.83 43.63 13.04
C VAL A 87 -21.44 44.13 12.69
N PHE A 88 -21.26 44.79 11.55
CA PHE A 88 -19.96 45.37 11.18
C PHE A 88 -19.53 46.47 12.14
N THR A 89 -20.46 47.33 12.57
CA THR A 89 -20.19 48.41 13.53
C THR A 89 -19.75 47.84 14.88
N ASN A 90 -20.50 46.87 15.42
CA ASN A 90 -20.14 46.18 16.67
C ASN A 90 -18.78 45.48 16.57
N ALA A 91 -18.45 44.88 15.43
CA ALA A 91 -17.16 44.24 15.21
C ALA A 91 -16.02 45.28 15.16
N GLN A 92 -16.23 46.41 14.51
CA GLN A 92 -15.27 47.51 14.46
C GLN A 92 -14.99 48.06 15.87
N ASP A 93 -16.05 48.29 16.66
CA ASP A 93 -15.95 48.78 18.05
C ASP A 93 -15.23 47.78 18.96
N ALA A 94 -15.36 46.48 18.68
CA ALA A 94 -14.64 45.40 19.37
C ALA A 94 -13.19 45.24 18.91
N GLY A 95 -12.68 46.11 18.02
CA GLY A 95 -11.30 46.11 17.54
C GLY A 95 -11.02 45.18 16.37
N PHE A 96 -12.03 44.76 15.60
CA PHE A 96 -11.82 43.88 14.45
C PHE A 96 -11.00 44.56 13.33
N ASN A 97 -9.91 43.92 12.93
CA ASN A 97 -9.04 44.45 11.88
C ASN A 97 -9.54 44.13 10.46
N PHE A 98 -10.46 44.95 9.95
CA PHE A 98 -10.99 44.84 8.58
C PHE A 98 -9.91 44.97 7.49
N SER A 99 -8.81 45.68 7.75
CA SER A 99 -7.75 45.87 6.75
C SER A 99 -7.01 44.57 6.40
N GLU A 100 -6.99 43.62 7.33
CA GLU A 100 -6.36 42.31 7.17
C GLU A 100 -7.32 41.24 6.62
N LEU A 101 -8.62 41.54 6.57
CA LEU A 101 -9.65 40.59 6.14
C LEU A 101 -9.39 40.05 4.72
N ALA A 102 -9.01 40.91 3.78
CA ALA A 102 -8.75 40.50 2.40
C ALA A 102 -7.59 39.48 2.31
N LYS A 103 -6.51 39.70 3.08
CA LYS A 103 -5.37 38.78 3.14
C LYS A 103 -5.76 37.43 3.73
N VAL A 104 -6.57 37.44 4.79
CA VAL A 104 -7.05 36.21 5.45
C VAL A 104 -7.99 35.41 4.55
N LEU A 105 -8.88 36.08 3.80
CA LEU A 105 -9.76 35.42 2.82
C LEU A 105 -8.96 34.84 1.64
N ALA A 106 -7.94 35.55 1.14
CA ALA A 106 -7.05 35.04 0.10
C ALA A 106 -6.29 33.79 0.59
N TYR A 107 -5.70 33.85 1.78
CA TYR A 107 -5.05 32.70 2.41
C TYR A 107 -5.98 31.50 2.55
N ARG A 108 -7.23 31.69 3.03
CA ARG A 108 -8.21 30.59 3.14
C ARG A 108 -8.49 29.94 1.79
N LYS A 109 -8.74 30.75 0.76
CA LYS A 109 -9.01 30.27 -0.59
C LYS A 109 -7.83 29.47 -1.15
N GLU A 110 -6.60 29.95 -0.97
CA GLU A 110 -5.39 29.27 -1.41
C GLU A 110 -5.14 27.98 -0.64
N ARG A 111 -5.35 28.00 0.68
CA ARG A 111 -5.24 26.83 1.55
C ARG A 111 -6.25 25.75 1.15
N ASP A 112 -7.50 26.14 0.92
CA ASP A 112 -8.57 25.20 0.55
C ASP A 112 -8.32 24.63 -0.86
N ARG A 113 -7.78 25.44 -1.79
CA ARG A 113 -7.32 24.96 -3.10
C ARG A 113 -6.17 23.97 -2.98
N ALA A 114 -5.14 24.28 -2.17
CA ALA A 114 -4.01 23.39 -1.92
C ALA A 114 -4.49 22.05 -1.35
N ARG A 115 -5.38 22.08 -0.34
CA ARG A 115 -5.99 20.88 0.25
C ARG A 115 -6.80 20.08 -0.77
N SER A 116 -7.61 20.73 -1.59
CA SER A 116 -8.38 20.04 -2.64
C SER A 116 -7.47 19.35 -3.65
N MET A 117 -6.35 19.96 -4.03
CA MET A 117 -5.35 19.33 -4.89
C MET A 117 -4.68 18.13 -4.22
N GLN A 118 -4.41 18.19 -2.92
CA GLN A 118 -3.87 17.08 -2.14
C GLN A 118 -4.85 15.91 -2.10
N ASP A 119 -6.10 16.16 -1.70
CA ASP A 119 -7.14 15.13 -1.60
C ASP A 119 -7.38 14.47 -2.97
N ALA A 120 -7.39 15.26 -4.05
CA ALA A 120 -7.50 14.75 -5.41
C ALA A 120 -6.30 13.87 -5.81
N TYR A 121 -5.07 14.30 -5.50
CA TYR A 121 -3.87 13.52 -5.75
C TYR A 121 -3.88 12.20 -4.99
N VAL A 122 -4.11 12.23 -3.67
CA VAL A 122 -4.14 11.04 -2.81
C VAL A 122 -5.22 10.08 -3.28
N GLY A 123 -6.43 10.56 -3.54
CA GLY A 123 -7.53 9.74 -4.03
C GLY A 123 -7.25 9.11 -5.41
N HIS A 124 -6.69 9.87 -6.35
CA HIS A 124 -6.41 9.38 -7.70
C HIS A 124 -5.23 8.39 -7.73
N SER A 125 -4.11 8.75 -7.12
CA SER A 125 -2.90 7.94 -7.11
C SER A 125 -3.07 6.64 -6.33
N THR A 126 -3.83 6.64 -5.23
CA THR A 126 -4.14 5.42 -4.47
C THR A 126 -4.95 4.44 -5.32
N LYS A 127 -6.03 4.91 -5.97
CA LYS A 127 -6.82 4.06 -6.88
C LYS A 127 -6.01 3.52 -8.06
N LYS A 128 -5.11 4.35 -8.61
CA LYS A 128 -4.20 3.93 -9.68
C LYS A 128 -3.26 2.82 -9.18
N ALA A 129 -2.66 3.00 -8.01
CA ALA A 129 -1.77 2.03 -7.40
C ALA A 129 -2.48 0.71 -7.07
N GLU A 130 -3.70 0.76 -6.52
CA GLU A 130 -4.52 -0.44 -6.26
C GLU A 130 -4.82 -1.23 -7.55
N ARG A 131 -5.13 -0.53 -8.64
CA ARG A 131 -5.34 -1.16 -9.95
C ARG A 131 -4.08 -1.86 -10.46
N LEU A 132 -2.90 -1.24 -10.30
CA LEU A 132 -1.63 -1.85 -10.69
C LEU A 132 -1.29 -3.04 -9.77
N VAL A 133 -1.58 -2.95 -8.47
CA VAL A 133 -1.45 -4.08 -7.53
C VAL A 133 -2.32 -5.25 -7.96
N ALA A 134 -3.55 -5.02 -8.45
CA ALA A 134 -4.40 -6.10 -8.96
C ALA A 134 -3.75 -6.82 -10.16
N GLN A 135 -3.11 -6.09 -11.07
CA GLN A 135 -2.37 -6.68 -12.20
C GLN A 135 -1.14 -7.47 -11.72
N VAL A 136 -0.39 -6.94 -10.74
CA VAL A 136 0.73 -7.65 -10.12
C VAL A 136 0.26 -8.96 -9.48
N ARG A 137 -0.87 -8.95 -8.76
CA ARG A 137 -1.44 -10.15 -8.13
C ARG A 137 -1.86 -11.19 -9.18
N GLU A 138 -2.53 -10.76 -10.24
CA GLU A 138 -2.91 -11.66 -11.34
C GLU A 138 -1.67 -12.30 -11.98
N TRP A 139 -0.61 -11.52 -12.20
CA TRP A 139 0.65 -12.03 -12.73
C TRP A 139 1.34 -13.03 -11.78
N LEU A 140 1.36 -12.73 -10.48
CA LEU A 140 1.95 -13.61 -9.46
C LEU A 140 1.15 -14.91 -9.28
N GLN A 141 -0.17 -14.87 -9.52
CA GLN A 141 -1.04 -16.04 -9.37
C GLN A 141 -0.61 -17.20 -10.27
N ASP A 142 -0.19 -16.92 -11.51
CA ASP A 142 0.31 -17.94 -12.42
C ASP A 142 1.50 -18.72 -11.84
N LEU A 143 2.39 -18.06 -11.09
CA LEU A 143 3.54 -18.68 -10.44
C LEU A 143 3.16 -19.37 -9.12
N LEU A 144 2.18 -18.82 -8.39
CA LEU A 144 1.61 -19.47 -7.21
C LEU A 144 0.93 -20.79 -7.58
N ASP A 145 0.24 -20.85 -8.72
CA ASP A 145 -0.40 -22.07 -9.21
C ASP A 145 0.63 -23.14 -9.61
N VAL A 146 1.82 -22.74 -10.11
CA VAL A 146 2.95 -23.67 -10.30
C VAL A 146 3.40 -24.26 -8.96
N LEU A 147 3.56 -23.43 -7.93
CA LEU A 147 3.95 -23.89 -6.59
C LEU A 147 2.89 -24.83 -5.98
N ALA A 148 1.61 -24.48 -6.07
CA ALA A 148 0.52 -25.29 -5.54
C ALA A 148 0.45 -26.67 -6.22
N ILE A 149 0.59 -26.72 -7.55
CA ILE A 149 0.62 -28.00 -8.27
C ILE A 149 1.89 -28.79 -7.90
N ARG A 150 3.04 -28.13 -7.82
CA ARG A 150 4.30 -28.78 -7.42
C ARG A 150 4.21 -29.44 -6.05
N ASP A 151 3.55 -28.81 -5.09
CA ASP A 151 3.38 -29.34 -3.75
C ASP A 151 2.49 -30.59 -3.73
N VAL A 152 1.62 -30.76 -4.74
CA VAL A 152 0.71 -31.92 -4.89
C VAL A 152 1.34 -33.06 -5.69
N VAL A 153 1.86 -32.80 -6.89
CA VAL A 153 2.34 -33.84 -7.81
C VAL A 153 3.86 -34.04 -7.77
N GLY A 154 4.58 -33.16 -7.07
CA GLY A 154 6.03 -33.23 -6.90
C GLY A 154 6.83 -32.54 -8.01
N VAL A 155 8.10 -32.28 -7.69
CA VAL A 155 9.02 -31.49 -8.54
C VAL A 155 9.33 -32.14 -9.89
N GLY A 156 9.45 -33.47 -9.93
CA GLY A 156 9.77 -34.21 -11.17
C GLY A 156 8.73 -34.01 -12.25
N VAL A 157 7.45 -34.14 -11.89
CA VAL A 157 6.31 -33.96 -12.79
C VAL A 157 6.26 -32.54 -13.36
N VAL A 158 6.48 -31.54 -12.52
CA VAL A 158 6.48 -30.13 -12.95
C VAL A 158 7.67 -29.83 -13.86
N LYS A 159 8.82 -30.47 -13.64
CA LYS A 159 9.98 -30.36 -14.53
C LYS A 159 9.67 -30.92 -15.91
N ASP A 160 9.08 -32.10 -15.99
CA ASP A 160 8.72 -32.73 -17.27
C ASP A 160 7.69 -31.88 -18.03
N ALA A 161 6.69 -31.33 -17.33
CA ALA A 161 5.72 -30.41 -17.93
C ALA A 161 6.36 -29.10 -18.42
N ALA A 162 7.45 -28.64 -17.80
CA ALA A 162 8.17 -27.44 -18.19
C ALA A 162 9.00 -27.62 -19.47
N GLU A 163 9.28 -28.86 -19.89
CA GLU A 163 9.94 -29.16 -21.17
C GLU A 163 8.99 -29.02 -22.37
N ALA A 164 7.68 -28.82 -22.12
CA ALA A 164 6.70 -28.60 -23.16
C ALA A 164 6.96 -27.29 -23.95
N SER A 165 6.73 -27.33 -25.27
CA SER A 165 7.04 -26.20 -26.16
C SER A 165 6.10 -25.00 -26.03
N ASN A 166 4.98 -25.12 -25.33
CA ASN A 166 4.05 -24.03 -25.09
C ASN A 166 3.18 -24.25 -23.84
N LYS A 167 2.56 -23.16 -23.36
CA LYS A 167 1.69 -23.14 -22.17
C LYS A 167 0.54 -24.14 -22.21
N THR A 168 -0.03 -24.42 -23.38
CA THR A 168 -1.20 -25.31 -23.51
C THR A 168 -0.77 -26.76 -23.33
N LEU A 169 0.35 -27.17 -23.94
CA LEU A 169 0.92 -28.50 -23.74
C LEU A 169 1.40 -28.70 -22.31
N ALA A 170 2.03 -27.68 -21.71
CA ALA A 170 2.41 -27.71 -20.30
C ALA A 170 1.17 -27.90 -19.39
N ALA A 171 0.10 -27.14 -19.62
CA ALA A 171 -1.14 -27.27 -18.86
C ALA A 171 -1.78 -28.65 -18.98
N VAL A 172 -1.82 -29.23 -20.19
CA VAL A 172 -2.37 -30.58 -20.42
C VAL A 172 -1.52 -31.65 -19.73
N ALA A 173 -0.19 -31.52 -19.78
CA ALA A 173 0.71 -32.43 -19.08
C ALA A 173 0.50 -32.39 -17.56
N LEU A 174 0.34 -31.20 -16.98
CA LEU A 174 0.01 -31.04 -15.56
C LEU A 174 -1.37 -31.62 -15.22
N ASP A 175 -2.40 -31.37 -16.03
CA ASP A 175 -3.76 -31.87 -15.78
C ASP A 175 -3.83 -33.40 -15.77
N LEU A 176 -3.15 -34.05 -16.72
CA LEU A 176 -3.08 -35.51 -16.77
C LEU A 176 -2.48 -36.07 -15.47
N MET A 177 -1.35 -35.53 -15.05
CA MET A 177 -0.61 -36.02 -13.87
C MET A 177 -1.35 -35.72 -12.56
N ILE A 178 -2.04 -34.59 -12.46
CA ILE A 178 -2.88 -34.26 -11.31
C ILE A 178 -4.03 -35.27 -11.19
N ARG A 179 -4.73 -35.58 -12.28
CA ARG A 179 -5.84 -36.55 -12.28
C ARG A 179 -5.40 -37.96 -11.92
N GLU A 180 -4.15 -38.32 -12.22
CA GLU A 180 -3.55 -39.59 -11.80
C GLU A 180 -3.16 -39.61 -10.32
N THR A 181 -2.80 -38.46 -9.76
CA THR A 181 -2.26 -38.34 -8.39
C THR A 181 -3.35 -38.14 -7.33
N ILE A 182 -4.38 -37.35 -7.64
CA ILE A 182 -5.41 -36.94 -6.67
C ILE A 182 -6.83 -37.12 -7.22
N ASN A 183 -7.82 -37.11 -6.32
CA ASN A 183 -9.23 -37.24 -6.71
C ASN A 183 -9.72 -36.03 -7.51
N ALA A 184 -10.79 -36.23 -8.30
CA ALA A 184 -11.32 -35.21 -9.21
C ALA A 184 -11.80 -33.92 -8.52
N ALA A 185 -12.23 -34.00 -7.25
CA ALA A 185 -12.67 -32.83 -6.49
C ALA A 185 -11.48 -31.93 -6.13
N ALA A 186 -10.43 -32.50 -5.54
CA ALA A 186 -9.20 -31.77 -5.22
C ALA A 186 -8.45 -31.31 -6.48
N ALA A 187 -8.51 -32.08 -7.57
CA ALA A 187 -7.94 -31.68 -8.87
C ALA A 187 -8.59 -30.42 -9.44
N SER A 188 -9.89 -30.24 -9.20
CA SER A 188 -10.64 -29.08 -9.72
C SER A 188 -10.28 -27.75 -9.05
N GLU A 189 -9.58 -27.79 -7.91
CA GLU A 189 -9.10 -26.61 -7.18
C GLU A 189 -7.76 -26.11 -7.73
N LEU A 190 -7.06 -26.90 -8.57
CA LEU A 190 -5.76 -26.56 -9.14
C LEU A 190 -5.91 -25.96 -10.55
N ASN A 191 -5.35 -24.78 -10.77
CA ASN A 191 -5.42 -24.09 -12.05
C ASN A 191 -4.25 -24.46 -12.98
N THR A 192 -4.40 -25.56 -13.72
CA THR A 192 -3.38 -26.08 -14.65
C THR A 192 -3.06 -25.13 -15.81
N VAL A 193 -4.04 -24.33 -16.24
CA VAL A 193 -3.86 -23.35 -17.32
C VAL A 193 -2.98 -22.18 -16.85
N ALA A 194 -3.23 -21.68 -15.64
CA ALA A 194 -2.41 -20.62 -15.03
C ALA A 194 -1.00 -21.13 -14.73
N ALA A 195 -0.87 -22.33 -14.17
CA ALA A 195 0.44 -22.96 -13.97
C ALA A 195 1.20 -23.18 -15.29
N GLY A 196 0.51 -23.61 -16.36
CA GLY A 196 1.11 -23.72 -17.68
C GLY A 196 1.64 -22.39 -18.23
N ARG A 197 0.97 -21.26 -17.94
CA ARG A 197 1.52 -19.92 -18.21
C ARG A 197 2.71 -19.61 -17.31
N GLY A 198 2.59 -19.90 -16.02
CA GLY A 198 3.67 -19.72 -15.03
C GLY A 198 4.96 -20.44 -15.42
N LEU A 199 4.87 -21.67 -15.94
CA LEU A 199 6.04 -22.41 -16.43
C LEU A 199 6.73 -21.72 -17.61
N MET A 200 5.97 -21.11 -18.53
CA MET A 200 6.55 -20.32 -19.61
C MET A 200 7.23 -19.05 -19.07
N THR A 201 6.62 -18.39 -18.07
CA THR A 201 7.20 -17.24 -17.38
C THR A 201 8.52 -17.61 -16.71
N LEU A 202 8.60 -18.76 -16.03
CA LEU A 202 9.83 -19.25 -15.41
C LEU A 202 10.91 -19.56 -16.44
N ALA A 203 10.55 -20.22 -17.55
CA ALA A 203 11.47 -20.51 -18.64
C ALA A 203 12.05 -19.22 -19.26
N GLN A 204 11.21 -18.20 -19.46
CA GLN A 204 11.64 -16.88 -19.95
C GLN A 204 12.55 -16.14 -18.96
N ALA A 205 12.31 -16.30 -17.67
CA ALA A 205 13.16 -15.75 -16.62
C ALA A 205 14.45 -16.57 -16.37
N GLY A 206 14.61 -17.72 -17.04
CA GLY A 206 15.76 -18.61 -16.85
C GLY A 206 15.75 -19.33 -15.49
N ILE A 207 14.57 -19.52 -14.89
CA ILE A 207 14.41 -20.14 -13.56
C ILE A 207 13.86 -21.54 -13.73
N ALA A 208 14.52 -22.54 -13.14
CA ALA A 208 14.00 -23.90 -13.12
C ALA A 208 12.78 -23.98 -12.17
N PRO A 209 11.72 -24.73 -12.51
CA PRO A 209 10.54 -24.86 -11.64
C PRO A 209 10.84 -25.43 -10.24
N ALA A 210 11.90 -26.23 -10.13
CA ALA A 210 12.39 -26.76 -8.85
C ALA A 210 12.95 -25.66 -7.93
N ASP A 211 13.53 -24.62 -8.53
CA ASP A 211 14.23 -23.56 -7.82
C ASP A 211 13.31 -22.45 -7.34
N LEU A 212 12.10 -22.34 -7.90
CA LEU A 212 11.12 -21.35 -7.50
C LEU A 212 10.70 -21.57 -6.04
N GLN A 213 10.81 -20.53 -5.21
CA GLN A 213 10.34 -20.57 -3.83
C GLN A 213 9.24 -19.54 -3.59
N HIS A 214 8.42 -19.78 -2.58
CA HIS A 214 7.40 -18.81 -2.16
C HIS A 214 8.02 -17.45 -1.78
N GLN A 215 9.19 -17.48 -1.13
CA GLN A 215 9.96 -16.30 -0.76
C GLN A 215 10.40 -15.45 -1.97
N ASP A 216 10.66 -16.09 -3.12
CA ASP A 216 10.97 -15.36 -4.36
C ASP A 216 9.77 -14.49 -4.78
N LEU A 217 8.56 -15.04 -4.68
CA LEU A 217 7.31 -14.34 -5.04
C LEU A 217 6.97 -13.22 -4.05
N GLU A 218 7.22 -13.43 -2.75
CA GLU A 218 7.09 -12.40 -1.72
C GLU A 218 8.04 -11.22 -2.01
N GLN A 219 9.29 -11.50 -2.38
CA GLN A 219 10.27 -10.48 -2.74
C GLN A 219 9.89 -9.73 -4.03
N VAL A 220 9.39 -10.44 -5.05
CA VAL A 220 8.87 -9.80 -6.28
C VAL A 220 7.71 -8.88 -5.96
N ALA A 221 6.75 -9.33 -5.14
CA ALA A 221 5.62 -8.52 -4.71
C ALA A 221 6.07 -7.26 -3.97
N ALA A 222 7.05 -7.38 -3.07
CA ALA A 222 7.63 -6.25 -2.36
C ALA A 222 8.30 -5.24 -3.30
N LEU A 223 9.12 -5.71 -4.24
CA LEU A 223 9.79 -4.84 -5.21
C LEU A 223 8.79 -4.15 -6.15
N ALA A 224 7.81 -4.89 -6.68
CA ALA A 224 6.78 -4.36 -7.56
C ALA A 224 5.88 -3.34 -6.81
N GLY A 225 5.47 -3.68 -5.59
CA GLY A 225 4.69 -2.79 -4.74
C GLY A 225 5.43 -1.48 -4.45
N PHE A 226 6.73 -1.55 -4.15
CA PHE A 226 7.55 -0.36 -3.92
C PHE A 226 7.73 0.50 -5.20
N ALA A 227 7.81 -0.14 -6.37
CA ALA A 227 7.87 0.56 -7.66
C ALA A 227 6.54 1.27 -8.03
N ILE A 228 5.41 0.80 -7.51
CA ILE A 228 4.07 1.34 -7.78
C ILE A 228 3.63 2.37 -6.71
N TYR A 229 4.09 2.21 -5.47
CA TYR A 229 3.63 3.03 -4.34
C TYR A 229 3.81 4.53 -4.61
N PRO A 230 2.75 5.36 -4.54
CA PRO A 230 2.83 6.78 -4.87
C PRO A 230 3.92 7.54 -4.12
N GLU A 231 4.43 8.61 -4.71
CA GLU A 231 5.34 9.50 -4.01
C GLU A 231 4.60 10.28 -2.90
N GLY A 232 5.21 10.37 -1.71
CA GLY A 232 4.60 11.11 -0.61
C GLY A 232 4.61 12.62 -0.85
N LEU A 233 3.55 13.30 -0.40
CA LEU A 233 3.51 14.76 -0.39
C LEU A 233 4.53 15.32 0.62
N LYS A 234 5.34 16.31 0.20
CA LYS A 234 6.35 16.96 1.05
C LYS A 234 5.74 17.84 2.14
N SER A 235 4.55 18.35 1.88
CA SER A 235 3.86 19.35 2.70
C SER A 235 2.56 18.75 3.23
N PHE A 236 2.49 18.56 4.55
CA PHE A 236 1.41 17.97 5.35
C PHE A 236 1.36 16.44 5.46
N GLY A 237 1.04 15.98 6.67
CA GLY A 237 1.04 14.57 7.09
C GLY A 237 -0.08 13.69 6.53
N GLN A 238 -0.74 14.07 5.42
CA GLN A 238 -1.57 13.12 4.69
C GLN A 238 -0.67 12.09 4.03
N ARG A 239 -0.79 10.84 4.47
CA ARG A 239 -0.04 9.69 3.95
C ARG A 239 -0.99 8.81 3.17
N HIS A 240 -0.50 8.22 2.09
CA HIS A 240 -1.24 7.13 1.45
C HIS A 240 -1.36 5.96 2.43
N ALA A 241 -2.50 5.29 2.41
CA ALA A 241 -2.61 4.02 3.13
C ALA A 241 -1.58 3.02 2.58
N PRO A 242 -1.05 2.10 3.42
CA PRO A 242 -0.18 1.05 2.94
C PRO A 242 -0.88 0.21 1.85
N LEU A 243 -0.17 -0.07 0.76
CA LEU A 243 -0.65 -1.02 -0.24
C LEU A 243 -0.47 -2.43 0.30
N SER A 244 -1.49 -3.26 0.20
CA SER A 244 -1.39 -4.67 0.56
C SER A 244 -1.32 -5.53 -0.69
N ILE A 245 -0.44 -6.51 -0.75
CA ILE A 245 -0.33 -7.49 -1.84
C ILE A 245 -0.32 -8.88 -1.21
N ARG A 246 -1.36 -9.67 -1.46
CA ARG A 246 -1.44 -11.05 -0.96
C ARG A 246 -0.64 -11.98 -1.88
N VAL A 247 0.20 -12.83 -1.28
CA VAL A 247 1.00 -13.86 -1.95
C VAL A 247 0.75 -15.16 -1.19
N GLY A 248 -0.12 -16.01 -1.71
CA GLY A 248 -0.63 -17.18 -0.96
C GLY A 248 -1.22 -16.77 0.39
N ASN A 249 -0.65 -17.33 1.47
CA ASN A 249 -1.07 -17.05 2.85
C ASN A 249 -0.35 -15.84 3.48
N SER A 250 0.62 -15.26 2.79
CA SER A 250 1.35 -14.08 3.24
C SER A 250 0.74 -12.79 2.66
N VAL A 251 0.97 -11.67 3.34
CA VAL A 251 0.59 -10.33 2.86
C VAL A 251 1.80 -9.42 2.93
N VAL A 252 2.21 -8.86 1.80
CA VAL A 252 3.23 -7.80 1.75
C VAL A 252 2.51 -6.46 1.88
N GLN A 253 2.81 -5.70 2.93
CA GLN A 253 2.36 -4.32 3.07
C GLN A 253 3.48 -3.36 2.68
N VAL A 254 3.17 -2.40 1.81
CA VAL A 254 4.13 -1.46 1.26
C VAL A 254 3.71 -0.04 1.61
N ASP A 255 4.64 0.73 2.15
CA ASP A 255 4.49 2.16 2.38
C ASP A 255 5.64 2.98 1.77
N THR A 256 5.73 4.26 2.14
CA THR A 256 6.81 5.15 1.67
C THR A 256 8.22 4.71 2.04
N GLN A 257 8.38 3.94 3.12
CA GLN A 257 9.65 3.60 3.75
C GLN A 257 10.06 2.17 3.43
N ALA A 258 9.14 1.21 3.54
CA ALA A 258 9.45 -0.20 3.43
C ALA A 258 8.28 -1.05 2.90
N ALA A 259 8.63 -2.23 2.41
CA ALA A 259 7.74 -3.35 2.19
C ALA A 259 7.99 -4.40 3.27
N VAL A 260 6.97 -4.63 4.10
CA VAL A 260 6.99 -5.57 5.22
C VAL A 260 6.14 -6.78 4.89
N LEU A 261 6.71 -7.97 5.08
CA LEU A 261 6.01 -9.23 4.97
C LEU A 261 5.23 -9.50 6.26
N TYR A 262 3.94 -9.77 6.14
CA TYR A 262 3.07 -10.27 7.20
C TYR A 262 2.74 -11.73 6.92
N GLY A 263 2.94 -12.58 7.91
CA GLY A 263 2.66 -14.01 7.84
C GLY A 263 1.59 -14.40 8.86
N GLU A 264 0.89 -15.49 8.57
CA GLU A 264 -0.05 -16.07 9.52
C GLU A 264 0.69 -16.66 10.72
N ALA A 265 0.27 -16.26 11.91
CA ALA A 265 0.77 -16.73 13.17
C ALA A 265 -0.38 -17.06 14.12
N THR A 266 -0.20 -18.11 14.91
CA THR A 266 -1.07 -18.36 16.06
C THR A 266 -0.52 -17.62 17.28
N THR A 267 -1.37 -16.83 17.92
CA THR A 267 -1.09 -16.19 19.22
C THR A 267 -2.00 -16.79 20.30
N PRO A 268 -1.55 -16.93 21.56
CA PRO A 268 -2.37 -17.45 22.64
C PRO A 268 -3.63 -16.62 22.93
N GLN A 269 -3.62 -15.32 22.61
CA GLN A 269 -4.68 -14.38 22.97
C GLN A 269 -5.69 -14.14 21.85
N GLN A 270 -5.26 -14.18 20.58
CA GLN A 270 -6.10 -13.82 19.43
C GLN A 270 -6.33 -14.99 18.46
N GLY A 271 -5.77 -16.17 18.73
CA GLY A 271 -5.80 -17.28 17.77
C GLY A 271 -4.95 -16.97 16.55
N THR A 272 -5.40 -17.38 15.36
CA THR A 272 -4.70 -17.13 14.09
C THR A 272 -4.87 -15.67 13.65
N THR A 273 -3.77 -14.96 13.47
CA THR A 273 -3.71 -13.57 13.01
C THR A 273 -2.52 -13.33 12.08
N LEU A 274 -2.49 -12.20 11.38
CA LEU A 274 -1.33 -11.79 10.58
C LEU A 274 -0.40 -10.94 11.45
N LEU A 275 0.85 -11.37 11.59
CA LEU A 275 1.90 -10.61 12.28
C LEU A 275 3.03 -10.24 11.30
N PRO A 276 3.69 -9.09 11.49
CA PRO A 276 4.83 -8.75 10.67
C PRO A 276 5.97 -9.72 10.95
N CYS A 277 6.60 -10.23 9.89
CA CYS A 277 7.69 -11.20 9.96
C CYS A 277 9.04 -10.54 9.69
N LYS A 278 9.12 -9.79 8.58
CA LYS A 278 10.41 -9.35 8.01
C LYS A 278 10.22 -8.15 7.10
N ALA A 279 11.18 -7.22 7.11
CA ALA A 279 11.29 -6.20 6.08
C ALA A 279 12.02 -6.77 4.85
N LEU A 280 11.39 -6.69 3.67
CA LEU A 280 11.92 -7.29 2.43
C LEU A 280 12.67 -6.27 1.56
N VAL A 281 12.14 -5.05 1.51
CA VAL A 281 12.56 -3.97 0.62
C VAL A 281 12.36 -2.64 1.36
N ALA A 282 13.27 -1.68 1.20
CA ALA A 282 13.12 -0.36 1.77
C ALA A 282 13.78 0.74 0.93
N ALA A 283 13.37 1.99 1.19
CA ALA A 283 13.89 3.18 0.51
C ALA A 283 15.41 3.40 0.72
N SER A 284 15.97 2.85 1.80
CA SER A 284 17.39 2.90 2.13
C SER A 284 17.75 1.77 3.10
N GLU A 285 19.05 1.48 3.26
CA GLU A 285 19.52 0.50 4.26
C GLU A 285 19.13 0.90 5.69
N VAL A 286 19.20 2.19 6.01
CA VAL A 286 18.78 2.73 7.31
C VAL A 286 17.29 2.48 7.54
N ALA A 287 16.46 2.71 6.53
CA ALA A 287 15.02 2.43 6.60
C ALA A 287 14.74 0.93 6.73
N LEU A 288 15.53 0.07 6.07
CA LEU A 288 15.39 -1.39 6.17
C LEU A 288 15.68 -1.86 7.61
N LEU A 289 16.78 -1.39 8.20
CA LEU A 289 17.16 -1.71 9.58
C LEU A 289 16.15 -1.16 10.59
N ALA A 290 15.66 0.06 10.38
CA ALA A 290 14.64 0.65 11.24
C ALA A 290 13.32 -0.14 11.18
N ALA A 291 12.88 -0.54 9.98
CA ALA A 291 11.69 -1.37 9.80
C ALA A 291 11.87 -2.72 10.50
N GLN A 292 13.02 -3.38 10.33
CA GLN A 292 13.29 -4.65 11.00
C GLN A 292 13.30 -4.50 12.53
N ALA A 293 13.89 -3.44 13.08
CA ALA A 293 13.90 -3.20 14.52
C ALA A 293 12.48 -2.98 15.11
N VAL A 294 11.58 -2.33 14.35
CA VAL A 294 10.16 -2.20 14.74
C VAL A 294 9.50 -3.58 14.79
N ILE A 295 9.70 -4.40 13.76
CA ILE A 295 9.17 -5.76 13.70
C ILE A 295 9.69 -6.59 14.88
N ASP A 296 10.99 -6.58 15.12
CA ASP A 296 11.62 -7.34 16.21
C ASP A 296 11.07 -6.89 17.58
N GLY A 297 10.82 -5.59 17.76
CA GLY A 297 10.20 -5.03 18.97
C GLY A 297 8.76 -5.51 19.18
N GLU A 298 7.94 -5.49 18.13
CA GLU A 298 6.55 -5.99 18.18
C GLU A 298 6.47 -7.49 18.47
N LEU A 299 7.34 -8.27 17.81
CA LEU A 299 7.42 -9.73 17.97
C LEU A 299 7.99 -10.15 19.32
N ALA A 300 8.91 -9.37 19.91
CA ALA A 300 9.42 -9.63 21.25
C ALA A 300 8.33 -9.50 22.33
N GLY A 301 7.38 -8.59 22.15
CA GLY A 301 6.27 -8.36 23.07
C GLY A 301 5.10 -9.34 22.95
N THR A 302 5.07 -10.15 21.89
CA THR A 302 3.90 -10.96 21.51
C THR A 302 4.29 -12.43 21.38
N PRO A 303 3.84 -13.35 22.26
CA PRO A 303 4.03 -14.78 22.04
C PRO A 303 3.32 -15.24 20.77
N HIS A 304 4.07 -15.80 19.82
CA HIS A 304 3.55 -16.16 18.50
C HIS A 304 4.23 -17.40 17.93
N ARG A 305 3.54 -18.10 17.03
CA ARG A 305 4.08 -19.17 16.20
C ARG A 305 3.62 -18.97 14.76
N PHE A 306 4.55 -18.63 13.87
CA PHE A 306 4.27 -18.53 12.44
C PHE A 306 4.00 -19.90 11.82
N HIS A 307 3.04 -19.96 10.90
CA HIS A 307 2.72 -21.17 10.13
C HIS A 307 3.71 -21.44 8.99
N ASN A 308 4.44 -20.40 8.55
CA ASN A 308 5.36 -20.45 7.41
C ASN A 308 6.84 -20.66 7.80
N ALA A 309 7.15 -20.83 9.09
CA ALA A 309 8.52 -21.05 9.53
C ALA A 309 8.98 -22.47 9.19
N VAL A 310 9.78 -22.62 8.13
CA VAL A 310 10.69 -23.77 8.00
C VAL A 310 11.69 -23.64 9.14
N ASN A 311 11.40 -24.23 10.31
CA ASN A 311 12.26 -24.47 11.48
C ASN A 311 13.60 -23.67 11.59
N ASP A 312 13.60 -22.36 11.38
CA ASP A 312 14.69 -21.50 11.80
C ASP A 312 14.41 -21.20 13.28
N GLY A 313 15.18 -21.85 14.14
CA GLY A 313 15.00 -21.93 15.60
C GLY A 313 15.19 -20.61 16.36
N SER A 314 14.51 -19.55 15.94
CA SER A 314 14.45 -18.25 16.61
C SER A 314 13.02 -17.85 17.00
N SER A 315 12.07 -18.80 17.02
CA SER A 315 10.78 -18.56 17.68
C SER A 315 11.03 -18.27 19.16
N SER A 316 10.44 -17.20 19.69
CA SER A 316 10.56 -16.79 21.10
C SER A 316 10.17 -17.88 22.11
N LEU A 317 9.40 -18.88 21.67
CA LEU A 317 9.09 -20.10 22.43
C LEU A 317 10.29 -21.04 22.61
N ASP A 318 11.21 -21.13 21.64
CA ASP A 318 12.45 -21.92 21.76
C ASP A 318 13.46 -21.22 22.67
N THR A 319 13.49 -19.88 22.68
CA THR A 319 14.29 -19.10 23.63
C THR A 319 13.79 -19.27 25.06
N ALA A 320 12.46 -19.32 25.27
CA ALA A 320 11.85 -19.60 26.58
C ALA A 320 12.08 -21.05 27.07
N ARG A 321 12.19 -22.02 26.15
CA ARG A 321 12.57 -23.40 26.48
C ARG A 321 14.06 -23.56 26.82
N ARG A 322 14.94 -22.74 26.24
CA ARG A 322 16.38 -22.76 26.55
C ARG A 322 16.72 -22.03 27.86
N SER A 323 15.87 -21.14 28.35
CA SER A 323 16.07 -20.45 29.64
C SER A 323 15.53 -21.23 30.85
N THR A 324 15.03 -22.45 30.66
CA THR A 324 14.48 -23.32 31.72
C THR A 324 15.29 -24.61 31.94
N ILE A 325 16.55 -24.64 31.49
CA ILE A 325 17.54 -25.67 31.83
C ILE A 325 18.67 -25.05 32.64
#